data_AF-A0A4Y7I9J7-F1
#
_entry.id   AF-A0A4Y7I9J7-F1
#
_cell.length_a   1.000
_cell.length_b   1.000
_cell.length_c   1.000
_cell.angle_alpha   90.00
_cell.angle_beta   90.00
_cell.angle_gamma   90.00
#
_symmetry.space_group_name_H-M   'P 1'
#
loop_
_entity.id
_entity.type
_entity.pdbx_description
1 polymer ?
#
loop_
_entity_poly.entity_id
_entity_poly.type
_entity_poly.pdbx_seq_one_letter_code
_entity_poly.pdbx_strand_id
1 'polypeptide(L)'
;MARKPSMGKKYIQIKRIRNEKARQIAFSKRKGGVFKKAHELGTVCGDSVIDHYLSGDTLDRTPTPPVMPHREARILELNREYSEELERLETEKKRGPAVGKITEANKSKRWWEWDYIDDSGEEELEILCGALDVLKLKIAEDVDKLWFTTTHISSLPHFGYGVGFGLDKGNALY
;
A
#
# COMPACT_ATOMS: atom_id res chain seq x y z
N MET A 1 21.68 -40.17 -28.50
CA MET A 1 20.90 -41.22 -27.81
C MET A 1 19.54 -40.65 -27.42
N ALA A 2 18.42 -41.27 -27.82
CA ALA A 2 17.09 -40.80 -27.47
C ALA A 2 16.81 -40.97 -25.96
N ARG A 3 16.23 -39.95 -25.31
CA ARG A 3 15.86 -40.02 -23.90
C ARG A 3 14.62 -40.89 -23.75
N LYS A 4 14.63 -41.82 -22.78
CA LYS A 4 13.46 -42.64 -22.47
C LYS A 4 12.32 -41.75 -21.92
N PRO A 5 11.08 -41.97 -22.34
CA PRO A 5 9.93 -41.20 -21.86
C PRO A 5 9.70 -41.41 -20.36
N SER A 6 9.14 -40.39 -19.69
CA SER A 6 8.85 -40.47 -18.25
C SER A 6 7.68 -41.40 -17.99
N MET A 7 7.72 -42.12 -16.87
CA MET A 7 6.62 -43.00 -16.42
C MET A 7 5.39 -42.24 -15.90
N GLY A 8 5.34 -40.91 -16.06
CA GLY A 8 4.22 -40.08 -15.61
C GLY A 8 4.04 -40.03 -14.10
N LYS A 9 2.87 -39.54 -13.67
CA LYS A 9 2.48 -39.47 -12.26
C LYS A 9 2.15 -40.86 -11.74
N LYS A 10 2.89 -41.32 -10.72
CA LYS A 10 2.64 -42.59 -10.04
C LYS A 10 1.83 -42.37 -8.77
N TYR A 11 0.87 -43.25 -8.51
CA TYR A 11 0.13 -43.27 -7.25
C TYR A 11 1.05 -43.72 -6.11
N ILE A 12 0.88 -43.13 -4.93
CA ILE A 12 1.62 -43.49 -3.71
C ILE A 12 0.65 -43.55 -2.53
N GLN A 13 0.90 -44.47 -1.60
CA GLN A 13 0.13 -44.55 -0.36
C GLN A 13 0.29 -43.27 0.46
N ILE A 14 -0.78 -42.85 1.13
CA ILE A 14 -0.78 -41.72 2.07
C ILE A 14 -0.16 -42.18 3.39
N LYS A 15 1.17 -42.29 3.39
CA LYS A 15 2.00 -42.59 4.56
C LYS A 15 3.34 -41.87 4.42
N ARG A 16 4.13 -41.81 5.52
CA ARG A 16 5.46 -41.18 5.49
C ARG A 16 6.34 -41.81 4.41
N ILE A 17 6.81 -41.00 3.46
CA ILE A 17 7.79 -41.43 2.45
C ILE A 17 9.12 -41.69 3.17
N ARG A 18 9.61 -42.93 3.11
CA ARG A 18 10.83 -43.33 3.82
C ARG A 18 12.10 -42.74 3.20
N ASN A 19 12.17 -42.70 1.86
CA ASN A 19 13.31 -42.12 1.15
C ASN A 19 13.35 -40.60 1.32
N GLU A 20 14.44 -40.08 1.89
CA GLU A 20 14.60 -38.66 2.23
C GLU A 20 14.53 -37.75 1.01
N LYS A 21 15.29 -38.04 -0.05
CA LYS A 21 15.32 -37.20 -1.27
C LYS A 21 13.94 -37.14 -1.92
N ALA A 22 13.27 -38.29 -2.02
CA ALA A 22 11.91 -38.35 -2.55
C ALA A 22 10.90 -37.62 -1.65
N ARG A 23 11.08 -37.69 -0.33
CA ARG A 23 10.27 -36.97 0.66
C ARG A 23 10.41 -35.46 0.52
N GLN A 24 11.64 -34.94 0.40
CA GLN A 24 11.89 -33.51 0.20
C GLN A 24 11.30 -33.01 -1.12
N ILE A 25 11.49 -33.75 -2.22
CA ILE A 25 10.90 -33.40 -3.52
C ILE A 25 9.37 -33.39 -3.43
N ALA A 26 8.76 -34.40 -2.79
CA ALA A 26 7.32 -34.47 -2.62
C ALA A 26 6.81 -33.31 -1.73
N PHE A 27 7.51 -32.97 -0.65
CA PHE A 27 7.19 -31.85 0.21
C PHE A 27 7.18 -30.54 -0.57
N SER A 28 8.27 -30.22 -1.28
CA SER A 28 8.35 -28.98 -2.05
C SER A 28 7.25 -28.87 -3.11
N LYS A 29 6.96 -29.95 -3.84
CA LYS A 29 5.89 -29.97 -4.84
C LYS A 29 4.49 -29.86 -4.22
N ARG A 30 4.22 -30.60 -3.14
CA ARG A 30 2.92 -30.58 -2.46
C ARG A 30 2.68 -29.23 -1.78
N LYS A 31 3.69 -28.67 -1.10
CA LYS A 31 3.63 -27.34 -0.50
C LYS A 31 3.23 -26.30 -1.54
N GLY A 32 3.94 -26.23 -2.66
CA GLY A 32 3.59 -25.29 -3.73
C GLY A 32 2.15 -25.46 -4.24
N GLY A 33 1.69 -26.70 -4.43
CA GLY A 33 0.31 -26.99 -4.83
C GLY A 33 -0.73 -26.59 -3.80
N VAL A 34 -0.49 -26.86 -2.52
CA VAL A 34 -1.40 -26.50 -1.41
C VAL A 34 -1.53 -25.00 -1.28
N PHE A 35 -0.43 -24.26 -1.28
CA PHE A 35 -0.48 -22.79 -1.19
C PHE A 35 -1.17 -22.17 -2.39
N LYS A 36 -0.95 -22.69 -3.60
CA LYS A 36 -1.68 -22.24 -4.79
C LYS A 36 -3.19 -22.46 -4.64
N LYS A 37 -3.61 -23.63 -4.13
CA LYS A 37 -5.03 -23.92 -3.89
C LYS A 37 -5.63 -23.08 -2.77
N ALA A 38 -4.87 -22.82 -1.69
CA ALA A 38 -5.30 -21.92 -0.63
C ALA A 38 -5.52 -20.49 -1.16
N HIS A 39 -4.61 -19.99 -2.01
CA HIS A 39 -4.78 -18.69 -2.65
C HIS A 39 -6.00 -18.66 -3.58
N GLU A 40 -6.17 -19.65 -4.47
CA GLU A 40 -7.35 -19.75 -5.34
C GLU A 40 -8.66 -19.77 -4.53
N LEU A 41 -8.69 -20.51 -3.42
CA LEU A 41 -9.85 -20.56 -2.53
C LEU A 41 -10.07 -19.24 -1.79
N GLY A 42 -9.02 -18.56 -1.33
CA GLY A 42 -9.13 -17.26 -0.67
C GLY A 42 -9.72 -16.20 -1.59
N THR A 43 -9.31 -16.22 -2.86
CA THR A 43 -9.88 -15.34 -3.90
C THR A 43 -11.35 -15.64 -4.17
N VAL A 44 -11.77 -16.90 -4.21
CA VAL A 44 -13.15 -17.29 -4.59
C VAL A 44 -14.13 -17.20 -3.43
N CYS A 45 -13.72 -17.57 -2.21
CA CYS A 45 -14.61 -17.73 -1.07
C CYS A 45 -14.56 -16.57 -0.06
N GLY A 46 -13.56 -15.69 -0.16
CA GLY A 46 -13.23 -14.70 0.86
C GLY A 46 -12.68 -15.34 2.14
N ASP A 47 -12.07 -14.54 3.00
CA ASP A 47 -11.30 -14.99 4.17
C ASP A 47 -12.11 -15.89 5.15
N SER A 48 -13.45 -15.72 5.19
CA SER A 48 -14.33 -16.44 6.12
C SER A 48 -14.34 -17.97 5.98
N VAL A 49 -14.14 -18.51 4.78
CA VAL A 49 -14.18 -19.97 4.57
C VAL A 49 -12.85 -20.63 4.94
N ILE A 50 -11.73 -19.91 4.77
CA ILE A 50 -10.41 -20.38 5.15
C ILE A 50 -10.29 -20.40 6.68
N ASP A 51 -10.78 -19.37 7.37
CA ASP A 51 -10.72 -19.26 8.82
C ASP A 51 -11.47 -20.41 9.53
N HIS A 52 -12.66 -20.76 9.04
CA HIS A 52 -13.39 -21.94 9.51
C HIS A 52 -12.64 -23.26 9.25
N TYR A 53 -11.97 -23.39 8.10
CA TYR A 53 -11.27 -24.63 7.73
C TYR A 53 -9.94 -24.81 8.49
N LEU A 54 -9.27 -23.71 8.83
CA LEU A 54 -8.04 -23.70 9.62
C LEU A 54 -8.29 -23.80 11.13
N SER A 55 -9.42 -23.29 11.61
CA SER A 55 -9.80 -23.35 13.03
C SER A 55 -10.11 -24.77 13.51
N GLY A 56 -10.29 -25.73 12.60
CA GLY A 56 -10.32 -27.15 12.95
C GLY A 56 -11.50 -27.59 13.81
N ASP A 57 -12.54 -26.77 13.95
CA ASP A 57 -13.73 -27.16 14.72
C ASP A 57 -14.64 -28.05 13.88
N THR A 58 -14.68 -29.32 14.26
CA THR A 58 -15.77 -30.24 13.96
C THR A 58 -16.56 -30.46 15.24
N LEU A 59 -17.87 -30.22 15.15
CA LEU A 59 -18.95 -30.49 16.11
C LEU A 59 -19.34 -29.30 16.99
N ASP A 60 -20.26 -28.47 16.50
CA ASP A 60 -21.67 -28.67 16.85
C ASP A 60 -22.59 -27.91 15.90
N ARG A 61 -23.54 -28.65 15.32
CA ARG A 61 -24.61 -28.10 14.49
C ARG A 61 -25.62 -27.42 15.41
N THR A 62 -25.30 -26.23 15.89
CA THR A 62 -26.35 -25.24 16.18
C THR A 62 -26.83 -24.69 14.84
N PRO A 63 -28.14 -24.40 14.65
CA PRO A 63 -28.56 -23.58 13.53
C PRO A 63 -27.82 -22.25 13.69
N THR A 64 -26.73 -22.09 12.95
CA THR A 64 -26.00 -20.84 12.90
C THR A 64 -27.03 -19.80 12.45
N PRO A 65 -27.25 -18.71 13.20
CA PRO A 65 -28.05 -17.60 12.71
C PRO A 65 -27.53 -17.22 11.32
N PRO A 66 -28.40 -16.75 10.39
CA PRO A 66 -27.97 -16.47 9.02
C PRO A 66 -26.69 -15.65 9.09
N VAL A 67 -25.63 -16.13 8.47
CA VAL A 67 -24.32 -15.46 8.44
C VAL A 67 -24.38 -14.10 7.70
N MET A 68 -25.57 -13.66 7.29
CA MET A 68 -25.75 -12.63 6.28
C MET A 68 -26.38 -11.29 6.67
N PRO A 69 -26.52 -10.86 7.94
CA PRO A 69 -26.74 -9.43 8.20
C PRO A 69 -25.51 -8.61 7.81
N HIS A 70 -24.29 -9.11 8.08
CA HIS A 70 -23.06 -8.35 7.82
C HIS A 70 -22.68 -8.27 6.34
N ARG A 71 -22.89 -9.34 5.57
CA ARG A 71 -22.64 -9.30 4.12
C ARG A 71 -23.64 -8.41 3.41
N GLU A 72 -24.92 -8.49 3.76
CA GLU A 72 -25.97 -7.65 3.19
C GLU A 72 -25.78 -6.18 3.59
N ALA A 73 -25.46 -5.90 4.86
CA ALA A 73 -25.15 -4.56 5.33
C ALA A 73 -23.97 -3.94 4.55
N ARG A 74 -22.90 -4.71 4.34
CA ARG A 74 -21.73 -4.25 3.57
C ARG A 74 -22.05 -3.98 2.11
N ILE A 75 -22.92 -4.78 1.49
CA ILE A 75 -23.37 -4.56 0.11
C ILE A 75 -24.22 -3.28 0.04
N LEU A 76 -25.11 -3.05 1.00
CA LEU A 76 -25.92 -1.83 1.06
C LEU A 76 -25.07 -0.58 1.31
N GLU A 77 -24.07 -0.67 2.18
CA GLU A 77 -23.11 0.40 2.45
C GLU A 77 -22.31 0.76 1.20
N LEU A 78 -21.73 -0.23 0.52
CA LEU A 78 -21.02 -0.03 -0.75
C LEU A 78 -21.91 0.59 -1.83
N ASN A 79 -23.18 0.18 -1.92
CA ASN A 79 -24.14 0.77 -2.87
C ASN A 79 -24.49 2.22 -2.52
N ARG A 80 -24.50 2.57 -1.22
CA ARG A 80 -24.68 3.95 -0.76
C ARG A 80 -23.49 4.82 -1.15
N GLU A 81 -22.27 4.38 -0.84
CA GLU A 81 -21.03 5.06 -1.23
C GLU A 81 -20.96 5.27 -2.75
N TYR A 82 -21.31 4.25 -3.53
CA TYR A 82 -21.33 4.36 -4.98
C TYR A 82 -22.31 5.43 -5.49
N SER A 83 -23.47 5.55 -4.84
CA SER A 83 -24.48 6.57 -5.20
C SER A 83 -24.01 7.98 -4.87
N GLU A 84 -23.35 8.17 -3.72
CA GLU A 84 -22.75 9.43 -3.29
C GLU A 84 -21.60 9.86 -4.23
N GLU A 85 -20.75 8.91 -4.64
CA GLU A 85 -19.65 9.18 -5.58
C GLU A 85 -20.16 9.55 -6.97
N LEU A 86 -21.28 8.93 -7.41
CA LEU A 86 -21.93 9.26 -8.67
C LEU A 86 -22.45 10.70 -8.66
N GLU A 87 -23.10 11.11 -7.57
CA GLU A 87 -23.61 12.47 -7.41
C GLU A 87 -22.47 13.51 -7.35
N ARG A 88 -21.38 13.22 -6.63
CA ARG A 88 -20.15 14.05 -6.66
C ARG A 88 -19.64 14.23 -8.08
N LEU A 89 -19.52 13.15 -8.83
CA LEU A 89 -19.05 13.20 -10.21
C LEU A 89 -20.00 14.00 -11.12
N GLU A 90 -21.30 13.90 -10.91
CA GLU A 90 -22.27 14.72 -11.64
C GLU A 90 -22.15 16.21 -11.30
N THR A 91 -21.94 16.57 -10.04
CA THR A 91 -21.70 17.97 -9.65
C THR A 91 -20.39 18.52 -10.24
N GLU A 92 -19.33 17.70 -10.27
CA GLU A 92 -18.05 18.07 -10.87
C GLU A 92 -18.15 18.19 -12.40
N LYS A 93 -18.89 17.29 -13.05
CA LYS A 93 -19.16 17.37 -14.50
C LYS A 93 -19.98 18.60 -14.87
N LYS A 94 -20.88 19.06 -13.98
CA LYS A 94 -21.62 20.33 -14.14
C LYS A 94 -20.73 21.57 -13.94
N ARG A 95 -19.57 21.46 -13.25
CA ARG A 95 -18.55 22.54 -13.15
C ARG A 95 -17.73 22.70 -14.43
N GLY A 96 -17.52 21.62 -15.18
CA GLY A 96 -16.79 21.64 -16.46
C GLY A 96 -17.28 22.70 -17.47
N PRO A 97 -18.60 22.84 -17.71
CA PRO A 97 -19.14 23.90 -18.56
C PRO A 97 -18.92 25.32 -18.05
N ALA A 98 -18.85 25.54 -16.74
CA ALA A 98 -18.56 26.86 -16.16
C ALA A 98 -17.08 27.23 -16.36
N VAL A 99 -16.18 26.28 -16.08
CA VAL A 99 -14.74 26.42 -16.35
C VAL A 99 -14.49 26.62 -17.85
N GLY A 100 -15.18 25.87 -18.71
CA GLY A 100 -15.09 26.02 -20.16
C GLY A 100 -15.52 27.40 -20.67
N LYS A 101 -16.59 27.99 -20.11
CA LYS A 101 -16.99 29.36 -20.47
C LYS A 101 -15.95 30.40 -20.04
N ILE A 102 -15.33 30.20 -18.88
CA ILE A 102 -14.28 31.09 -18.36
C ILE A 102 -13.01 30.96 -19.22
N THR A 103 -12.57 29.74 -19.56
CA THR A 103 -11.39 29.55 -20.43
C THR A 103 -11.60 30.11 -21.83
N GLU A 104 -12.80 29.98 -22.39
CA GLU A 104 -13.19 30.56 -23.68
C GLU A 104 -13.21 32.10 -23.65
N ALA A 105 -13.79 32.70 -22.61
CA ALA A 105 -13.79 34.16 -22.42
C ALA A 105 -12.37 34.72 -22.19
N ASN A 106 -11.47 33.89 -21.70
CA ASN A 106 -10.11 34.26 -21.33
C ASN A 106 -9.05 33.84 -22.36
N LYS A 107 -9.47 33.32 -23.52
CA LYS A 107 -8.57 32.89 -24.61
C LYS A 107 -7.59 33.96 -25.10
N SER A 108 -7.93 35.24 -24.89
CA SER A 108 -7.08 36.36 -25.30
C SER A 108 -6.22 36.96 -24.19
N LYS A 109 -6.41 36.60 -22.91
CA LYS A 109 -5.53 37.08 -21.81
C LYS A 109 -4.51 36.03 -21.41
N ARG A 110 -3.40 36.48 -20.82
CA ARG A 110 -2.32 35.60 -20.36
C ARG A 110 -2.77 34.91 -19.06
N TRP A 111 -2.31 33.67 -18.83
CA TRP A 111 -2.83 32.79 -17.77
C TRP A 111 -2.67 33.31 -16.32
N TRP A 112 -1.87 34.36 -16.09
CA TRP A 112 -1.73 35.04 -14.80
C TRP A 112 -2.59 36.31 -14.65
N GLU A 113 -3.30 36.73 -15.70
CA GLU A 113 -4.29 37.83 -15.69
C GLU A 113 -5.72 37.28 -15.55
N TRP A 114 -5.85 36.05 -15.07
CA TRP A 114 -7.14 35.41 -14.84
C TRP A 114 -7.71 35.89 -13.51
N ASP A 115 -8.86 36.57 -13.57
CA ASP A 115 -9.61 37.12 -12.42
C ASP A 115 -10.12 36.05 -11.42
N TYR A 116 -9.72 34.77 -11.57
CA TYR A 116 -10.13 33.63 -10.74
C TYR A 116 -9.24 33.39 -9.51
N ILE A 117 -8.04 34.01 -9.48
CA ILE A 117 -7.09 33.76 -8.39
C ILE A 117 -7.52 34.43 -7.07
N ASP A 118 -8.30 35.51 -7.14
CA ASP A 118 -8.58 36.34 -5.95
C ASP A 118 -9.74 35.79 -5.07
N ASP A 119 -10.82 35.23 -5.65
CA ASP A 119 -12.01 34.86 -4.86
C ASP A 119 -12.17 33.35 -4.56
N SER A 120 -11.45 32.45 -5.25
CA SER A 120 -11.61 30.98 -5.11
C SER A 120 -10.35 30.26 -4.60
N GLY A 121 -9.23 30.98 -4.46
CA GLY A 121 -7.95 30.43 -4.01
C GLY A 121 -7.62 30.73 -2.55
N GLU A 122 -8.37 31.60 -1.86
CA GLU A 122 -7.98 32.10 -0.53
C GLU A 122 -8.00 30.98 0.53
N GLU A 123 -9.07 30.18 0.59
CA GLU A 123 -9.16 29.02 1.51
C GLU A 123 -8.15 27.92 1.16
N GLU A 124 -7.96 27.61 -0.13
CA GLU A 124 -6.99 26.59 -0.57
C GLU A 124 -5.53 27.04 -0.30
N LEU A 125 -5.26 28.35 -0.42
CA LEU A 125 -3.97 28.95 -0.13
C LEU A 125 -3.70 28.99 1.38
N GLU A 126 -4.72 29.26 2.19
CA GLU A 126 -4.61 29.18 3.66
C GLU A 126 -4.34 27.74 4.11
N ILE A 127 -5.01 26.75 3.51
CA ILE A 127 -4.76 25.32 3.75
C ILE A 127 -3.32 24.94 3.35
N LEU A 128 -2.85 25.40 2.18
CA LEU A 128 -1.49 25.13 1.71
C LEU A 128 -0.43 25.82 2.58
N CYS A 129 -0.67 27.05 3.02
CA CYS A 129 0.19 27.76 3.96
C CYS A 129 0.25 27.02 5.31
N GLY A 130 -0.89 26.60 5.86
CA GLY A 130 -0.95 25.79 7.08
C GLY A 130 -0.21 24.46 6.94
N ALA A 131 -0.38 23.75 5.83
CA ALA A 131 0.34 22.51 5.54
C ALA A 131 1.86 22.74 5.42
N LEU A 132 2.28 23.85 4.82
CA LEU A 132 3.67 24.22 4.69
C LEU A 132 4.30 24.55 6.05
N ASP A 133 3.57 25.20 6.96
CA ASP A 133 4.06 25.51 8.30
C ASP A 133 4.18 24.27 9.19
N VAL A 134 3.24 23.33 9.09
CA VAL A 134 3.37 22.00 9.73
C VAL A 134 4.60 21.26 9.22
N LEU A 135 4.87 21.32 7.91
CA LEU A 135 6.05 20.68 7.32
C LEU A 135 7.35 21.33 7.82
N LYS A 136 7.41 22.67 7.90
CA LYS A 136 8.57 23.39 8.44
C LYS A 136 8.86 23.00 9.89
N LEU A 137 7.82 22.91 10.74
CA LEU A 137 7.96 22.47 12.13
C LEU A 137 8.52 21.04 12.21
N LYS A 138 8.03 20.14 11.36
CA LYS A 138 8.48 18.75 11.35
C LYS A 138 9.92 18.59 10.89
N ILE A 139 10.32 19.37 9.89
CA ILE A 139 11.73 19.45 9.46
C ILE A 139 12.61 19.97 10.60
N ALA A 140 12.18 20.99 11.33
CA ALA A 140 12.92 21.51 12.47
C ALA A 140 13.09 20.46 13.59
N GLU A 141 12.02 19.73 13.93
CA GLU A 141 12.10 18.62 14.90
C GLU A 141 13.01 17.48 14.45
N ASP A 142 12.98 17.14 13.16
CA ASP A 142 13.79 16.04 12.62
C ASP A 142 15.26 16.45 12.52
N VAL A 143 15.55 17.73 12.20
CA VAL A 143 16.89 18.31 12.35
C VAL A 143 17.31 18.30 13.82
N ASP A 144 16.37 18.55 14.75
CA ASP A 144 16.65 18.53 16.17
C ASP A 144 17.06 17.14 16.68
N LYS A 145 16.24 16.13 16.36
CA LYS A 145 16.56 14.72 16.65
C LYS A 145 17.87 14.29 16.00
N LEU A 146 18.16 14.77 14.79
CA LEU A 146 19.41 14.44 14.11
C LEU A 146 20.62 15.03 14.84
N TRP A 147 20.57 16.26 15.34
CA TRP A 147 21.71 16.81 16.10
C TRP A 147 21.89 16.15 17.47
N PHE A 148 20.81 15.81 18.18
CA PHE A 148 20.89 15.10 19.46
C PHE A 148 21.44 13.67 19.29
N THR A 149 21.14 13.01 18.17
CA THR A 149 21.70 11.68 17.86
C THR A 149 23.14 11.76 17.36
N THR A 150 23.50 12.78 16.57
CA THR A 150 24.88 13.03 16.11
C THR A 150 25.82 13.37 17.27
N THR A 151 25.35 14.12 18.26
CA THR A 151 26.14 14.46 19.44
C THR A 151 26.40 13.25 20.34
N HIS A 152 25.47 12.30 20.42
CA HIS A 152 25.65 11.05 21.19
C HIS A 152 26.64 10.04 20.56
N ILE A 153 26.92 10.15 19.25
CA ILE A 153 27.93 9.33 18.57
C ILE A 153 29.35 9.89 18.80
N SER A 154 29.47 11.20 19.07
CA SER A 154 30.77 11.85 19.32
C SER A 154 31.37 11.60 20.72
N SER A 155 30.62 10.97 21.63
CA SER A 155 31.08 10.59 22.98
C SER A 155 31.58 9.14 23.11
N LEU A 156 31.74 8.40 22.00
CA LEU A 156 32.39 7.08 22.00
C LEU A 156 33.92 7.25 21.93
N PRO A 157 34.71 6.51 22.75
CA PRO A 157 36.16 6.62 22.75
C PRO A 157 36.72 6.22 21.38
N HIS A 158 37.63 7.03 20.88
CA HIS A 158 38.44 6.81 19.68
C HIS A 158 38.91 5.35 19.59
N PHE A 159 38.35 4.60 18.63
CA PHE A 159 38.99 3.42 18.08
C PHE A 159 39.28 3.73 16.62
N GLY A 160 40.55 4.03 16.35
CA GLY A 160 41.00 4.58 15.07
C GLY A 160 40.74 3.63 13.91
N TYR A 161 40.03 4.12 12.91
CA TYR A 161 40.24 3.73 11.53
C TYR A 161 40.27 5.01 10.69
N GLY A 162 41.48 5.34 10.23
CA GLY A 162 41.71 6.46 9.35
C GLY A 162 40.98 6.25 8.03
N VAL A 163 40.07 7.18 7.72
CA VAL A 163 39.69 7.50 6.35
C VAL A 163 39.88 9.00 6.23
N GLY A 164 41.05 9.38 5.70
CA GLY A 164 41.38 10.77 5.46
C GLY A 164 40.51 11.33 4.33
N PHE A 165 39.70 12.33 4.67
CA PHE A 165 39.25 13.34 3.72
C PHE A 165 39.70 14.69 4.26
N GLY A 166 40.77 15.21 3.65
CA GLY A 166 41.29 16.54 3.93
C GLY A 166 40.26 17.59 3.53
N LEU A 167 39.81 18.34 4.52
CA LEU A 167 39.20 19.66 4.35
C LEU A 167 40.33 20.64 4.02
N ASP A 168 40.45 21.04 2.76
CA ASP A 168 41.18 22.25 2.41
C ASP A 168 40.27 23.45 2.75
N LYS A 169 40.59 24.10 3.87
CA LYS A 169 39.91 25.32 4.31
C LYS A 169 40.55 26.51 3.62
N GLY A 170 39.73 27.24 2.86
CA GLY A 170 39.68 28.70 2.87
C GLY A 170 40.94 29.47 2.51
N ASN A 171 40.88 30.16 1.37
CA ASN A 171 41.55 31.45 1.26
C ASN A 171 40.53 32.51 0.85
N ALA A 172 40.00 33.20 1.86
CA ALA A 172 39.37 34.49 1.71
C ALA A 172 40.32 35.50 2.36
N LEU A 173 41.07 36.24 1.55
CA LEU A 173 41.67 37.51 1.92
C LEU A 173 41.68 38.41 0.68
N TYR A 174 41.16 39.63 0.89
CA TYR A 174 41.43 40.90 0.22
C TYR A 174 42.14 40.90 -1.14
#